data_AF-A0A529ZKC6-F1
#
_entry.id   AF-A0A529ZKC6-F1
#
_cell.length_a   1.000
_cell.length_b   1.000
_cell.length_c   1.000
_cell.angle_alpha   90.00
_cell.angle_beta   90.00
_cell.angle_gamma   90.00
#
_symmetry.space_group_name_H-M   'P 1'
#
loop_
_entity.id
_entity.type
_entity.pdbx_description
1 polymer ?
#
loop_
_entity_poly.entity_id
_entity_poly.type
_entity_poly.pdbx_seq_one_letter_code
_entity_poly.pdbx_strand_id
1 'polypeptide(L)'
;VSLMLAPIVAACGAYVPMISGRGLGHTGGTLDKMDAIPGYASQPDVALFRKTVLETGCAIIGQTADLAPADRRLYAIRDVTGTVESIPLITASILSKKLAAGLGSLVLDVKLGNGAFMEKSRDAVALANSLVEVANGAGLSASALVTGMNEPLASAAGNAVEVKNAVDFLTGRYRDKRLEDVTLALAAEMLQSAGLV
;
A
#
# COMPACT_ATOMS: atom_id res chain seq x y z
N VAL A 1 -4.22 3.18 7.06
CA VAL A 1 -5.06 2.67 5.94
C VAL A 1 -4.90 1.17 5.79
N SER A 2 -3.74 0.65 5.34
CA SER A 2 -3.54 -0.77 5.00
C SER A 2 -4.01 -1.77 6.06
N LEU A 3 -3.76 -1.49 7.34
CA LEU A 3 -4.11 -2.37 8.47
C LEU A 3 -5.64 -2.59 8.59
N MET A 4 -6.46 -1.62 8.18
CA MET A 4 -7.92 -1.73 8.18
C MET A 4 -8.44 -2.12 6.81
N LEU A 5 -7.83 -1.59 5.74
CA LEU A 5 -8.24 -1.84 4.36
C LEU A 5 -8.19 -3.34 4.02
N ALA A 6 -7.11 -4.03 4.38
CA ALA A 6 -6.94 -5.45 4.09
C ALA A 6 -8.07 -6.33 4.69
N PRO A 7 -8.37 -6.27 6.00
CA PRO A 7 -9.47 -7.05 6.57
C PRO A 7 -10.86 -6.57 6.12
N ILE A 8 -11.07 -5.27 5.86
CA ILE A 8 -12.37 -4.77 5.34
C ILE A 8 -12.68 -5.38 3.98
N VAL A 9 -11.72 -5.30 3.06
CA VAL A 9 -11.91 -5.80 1.68
C VAL A 9 -11.98 -7.34 1.66
N ALA A 10 -11.19 -8.00 2.52
CA ALA A 10 -11.29 -9.46 2.72
C ALA A 10 -12.66 -9.91 3.24
N ALA A 11 -13.23 -9.18 4.21
CA ALA A 11 -14.56 -9.48 4.75
C ALA A 11 -15.67 -9.34 3.69
N CYS A 12 -15.43 -8.60 2.61
CA CYS A 12 -16.32 -8.46 1.45
C CYS A 12 -16.09 -9.54 0.37
N GLY A 13 -15.21 -10.52 0.58
CA GLY A 13 -15.00 -11.66 -0.31
C GLY A 13 -13.82 -11.54 -1.28
N ALA A 14 -13.02 -10.47 -1.19
CA ALA A 14 -11.79 -10.34 -1.98
C ALA A 14 -10.59 -11.03 -1.32
N TYR A 15 -9.57 -11.33 -2.13
CA TYR A 15 -8.25 -11.75 -1.61
C TYR A 15 -7.27 -10.60 -1.67
N VAL A 16 -6.62 -10.28 -0.54
CA VAL A 16 -5.67 -9.17 -0.41
C VAL A 16 -4.26 -9.68 -0.04
N PRO A 17 -3.46 -10.14 -1.02
CA PRO A 17 -2.07 -10.58 -0.83
C PRO A 17 -1.13 -9.37 -0.78
N MET A 18 -1.14 -8.62 0.31
CA MET A 18 -0.44 -7.34 0.40
C MET A 18 1.06 -7.52 0.71
N ILE A 19 1.89 -7.27 -0.30
CA ILE A 19 3.34 -7.14 -0.12
C ILE A 19 3.68 -5.67 0.16
N SER A 20 4.20 -5.42 1.35
CA SER A 20 4.54 -4.11 1.91
C SER A 20 6.04 -3.91 2.09
N GLY A 21 6.46 -2.65 2.06
CA GLY A 21 7.81 -2.22 2.41
C GLY A 21 7.93 -1.82 3.89
N ARG A 22 9.18 -1.67 4.32
CA ARG A 22 9.53 -0.93 5.54
C ARG A 22 9.51 0.58 5.27
N GLY A 23 9.65 1.35 6.34
CA GLY A 23 9.67 2.81 6.30
C GLY A 23 10.78 3.35 5.41
N LEU A 24 10.54 4.53 4.83
CA LEU A 24 11.46 5.25 3.97
C LEU A 24 11.60 6.69 4.46
N GLY A 25 12.83 7.09 4.76
CA GLY A 25 13.12 8.42 5.29
C GLY A 25 12.29 8.71 6.55
N HIS A 26 11.50 9.78 6.50
CA HIS A 26 10.62 10.20 7.60
C HIS A 26 9.25 9.49 7.60
N THR A 27 8.94 8.68 6.59
CA THR A 27 7.66 7.96 6.49
C THR A 27 7.76 6.57 7.10
N GLY A 28 6.85 6.24 8.01
CA GLY A 28 6.79 4.91 8.66
C GLY A 28 6.30 3.82 7.70
N GLY A 29 6.80 2.60 7.86
CA GLY A 29 6.43 1.45 7.03
C GLY A 29 5.22 0.69 7.57
N THR A 30 4.42 0.13 6.67
CA THR A 30 3.32 -0.78 7.07
C THR A 30 3.90 -2.03 7.74
N LEU A 31 5.02 -2.55 7.25
CA LEU A 31 5.63 -3.74 7.81
C LEU A 31 6.19 -3.51 9.22
N ASP A 32 6.77 -2.34 9.49
CA ASP A 32 7.29 -1.98 10.82
C ASP A 32 6.16 -1.87 11.86
N LYS A 33 4.96 -1.48 11.42
CA LYS A 33 3.75 -1.49 12.26
C LYS A 33 3.33 -2.92 12.58
N MET A 34 3.33 -3.82 11.60
CA MET A 34 2.99 -5.23 11.83
C MET A 34 3.99 -5.93 12.75
N ASP A 35 5.30 -5.62 12.63
CA ASP A 35 6.35 -6.15 13.52
C ASP A 35 6.19 -5.70 14.99
N ALA A 36 5.37 -4.68 15.27
CA ALA A 36 5.04 -4.29 16.64
C ALA A 36 4.07 -5.27 17.35
N ILE A 37 3.44 -6.18 16.60
CA ILE A 37 2.58 -7.24 17.14
C ILE A 37 3.48 -8.41 17.57
N PRO A 38 3.52 -8.78 18.86
CA PRO A 38 4.36 -9.89 19.32
C PRO A 38 4.04 -11.19 18.59
N GLY A 39 5.06 -11.81 18.00
CA GLY A 39 4.93 -13.08 17.26
C GLY A 39 4.45 -12.95 15.82
N TYR A 40 4.25 -11.74 15.29
CA TYR A 40 3.89 -11.58 13.88
C TYR A 40 5.02 -12.02 12.95
N ALA A 41 4.74 -12.97 12.05
CA ALA A 41 5.69 -13.43 11.05
C ALA A 41 5.60 -12.56 9.78
N SER A 42 6.42 -11.51 9.70
CA SER A 42 6.41 -10.56 8.58
C SER A 42 7.10 -11.06 7.31
N GLN A 43 7.87 -12.14 7.38
CA GLN A 43 8.55 -12.76 6.24
C GLN A 43 8.27 -14.27 6.22
N PRO A 44 7.01 -14.68 6.01
CA PRO A 44 6.67 -16.09 5.88
C PRO A 44 7.22 -16.65 4.57
N ASP A 45 7.31 -17.98 4.48
CA ASP A 45 7.49 -18.63 3.19
C ASP A 45 6.23 -18.48 2.30
N VAL A 46 6.38 -18.79 1.02
CA VAL A 46 5.29 -18.69 0.03
C VAL A 46 4.11 -19.61 0.38
N ALA A 47 4.37 -20.76 1.01
CA ALA A 47 3.33 -21.72 1.36
C ALA A 47 2.43 -21.18 2.47
N LEU A 48 3.02 -20.66 3.55
CA LEU A 48 2.32 -20.02 4.65
C LEU A 48 1.62 -18.74 4.19
N PHE A 49 2.25 -17.93 3.35
CA PHE A 49 1.60 -16.74 2.77
C PHE A 49 0.35 -17.11 1.98
N ARG A 50 0.46 -18.07 1.05
CA ARG A 50 -0.66 -18.53 0.24
C ARG A 50 -1.78 -19.13 1.11
N LYS A 51 -1.42 -19.99 2.06
CA LYS A 51 -2.37 -20.58 3.00
C LYS A 51 -3.13 -19.49 3.77
N THR A 52 -2.40 -18.52 4.32
CA THR A 52 -3.00 -17.43 5.10
C THR A 52 -3.99 -16.63 4.26
N VAL A 53 -3.61 -16.20 3.05
CA VAL A 53 -4.51 -15.45 2.16
C VAL A 53 -5.76 -16.27 1.83
N LEU A 54 -5.64 -17.57 1.56
CA LEU A 54 -6.78 -18.43 1.27
C LEU A 54 -7.70 -18.64 2.48
N GLU A 55 -7.16 -18.74 3.69
CA GLU A 55 -7.93 -19.01 4.91
C GLU A 55 -8.58 -17.75 5.50
N THR A 56 -7.89 -16.61 5.46
CA THR A 56 -8.33 -15.37 6.13
C THR A 56 -8.79 -14.28 5.16
N GLY A 57 -8.55 -14.46 3.85
CA GLY A 57 -8.80 -13.48 2.81
C GLY A 57 -7.69 -12.42 2.67
N CYS A 58 -6.75 -12.28 3.62
CA CYS A 58 -5.69 -11.29 3.50
C CYS A 58 -4.40 -11.65 4.26
N ALA A 59 -3.28 -11.10 3.81
CA ALA A 59 -2.03 -11.13 4.56
C ALA A 59 -1.17 -9.89 4.21
N ILE A 60 -0.46 -9.36 5.20
CA ILE A 60 0.49 -8.25 5.02
C ILE A 60 1.90 -8.76 5.29
N ILE A 61 2.69 -8.92 4.24
CA ILE A 61 4.05 -9.46 4.36
C ILE A 61 5.09 -8.48 3.82
N GLY A 62 6.34 -8.72 4.17
CA GLY A 62 7.47 -8.01 3.60
C GLY A 62 7.79 -8.49 2.19
N GLN A 63 8.61 -7.70 1.50
CA GLN A 63 9.20 -8.11 0.24
C GLN A 63 10.09 -9.34 0.44
N THR A 64 9.91 -10.37 -0.37
CA THR A 64 10.86 -11.49 -0.44
C THR A 64 12.06 -11.09 -1.30
N ALA A 65 13.20 -11.76 -1.13
CA ALA A 65 14.41 -11.46 -1.91
C ALA A 65 14.22 -11.64 -3.43
N ASP A 66 13.24 -12.45 -3.83
CA ASP A 66 12.99 -12.83 -5.23
C ASP A 66 12.03 -11.88 -5.96
N LEU A 67 11.36 -10.96 -5.26
CA LEU A 67 10.39 -10.05 -5.87
C LEU A 67 11.09 -8.81 -6.44
N ALA A 68 11.15 -8.72 -7.77
CA ALA A 68 11.76 -7.60 -8.52
C ALA A 68 13.20 -7.26 -8.08
N PRO A 69 14.16 -8.20 -8.15
CA PRO A 69 15.53 -8.00 -7.64
C PRO A 69 16.29 -6.86 -8.34
N ALA A 70 15.98 -6.60 -9.61
CA ALA A 70 16.54 -5.48 -10.36
C ALA A 70 16.11 -4.11 -9.78
N ASP A 71 14.83 -3.98 -9.40
CA ASP A 71 14.31 -2.76 -8.78
C ASP A 71 14.99 -2.47 -7.46
N ARG A 72 15.19 -3.49 -6.61
CA ARG A 72 15.91 -3.33 -5.33
C ARG A 72 17.28 -2.69 -5.52
N ARG A 73 18.06 -3.17 -6.49
CA ARG A 73 19.38 -2.64 -6.80
C ARG A 73 19.31 -1.23 -7.40
N LEU A 74 18.39 -1.00 -8.34
CA LEU A 74 18.19 0.30 -8.97
C LEU A 74 17.76 1.36 -7.95
N TYR A 75 16.85 1.00 -7.05
CA TYR A 75 16.33 1.86 -6.00
C TYR A 75 17.44 2.28 -5.03
N ALA A 76 18.26 1.33 -4.57
CA ALA A 76 19.39 1.62 -3.69
C ALA A 76 20.39 2.61 -4.30
N ILE A 77 20.63 2.55 -5.62
CA ILE A 77 21.46 3.52 -6.33
C ILE A 77 20.76 4.89 -6.33
N ARG A 78 19.48 4.94 -6.71
CA ARG A 78 18.72 6.19 -6.82
C ARG A 78 18.68 6.98 -5.51
N ASP A 79 18.56 6.27 -4.39
CA ASP A 79 18.51 6.83 -3.03
C ASP A 79 19.78 7.61 -2.68
N VAL A 80 20.95 7.16 -3.17
CA VAL A 80 22.24 7.81 -2.89
C VAL A 80 22.75 8.71 -4.02
N THR A 81 22.06 8.75 -5.17
CA THR A 81 22.43 9.59 -6.32
C THR A 81 21.48 10.75 -6.59
N GLY A 82 20.48 10.97 -5.73
CA GLY A 82 19.50 12.06 -5.92
C GLY A 82 18.59 11.87 -7.14
N THR A 83 18.40 10.63 -7.60
CA THR A 83 17.56 10.30 -8.77
C THR A 83 16.28 9.55 -8.38
N VAL A 84 15.79 9.78 -7.16
CA VAL A 84 14.51 9.23 -6.69
C VAL A 84 13.34 9.96 -7.37
N GLU A 85 13.42 11.29 -7.49
CA GLU A 85 12.38 12.22 -7.98
C GLU A 85 12.18 12.19 -9.51
N SER A 86 11.92 11.00 -10.05
CA SER A 86 11.62 10.81 -11.46
C SER A 86 10.37 9.96 -11.61
N ILE A 87 9.29 10.54 -12.16
CA ILE A 87 8.00 9.84 -12.33
C ILE A 87 8.18 8.49 -13.05
N PRO A 88 8.87 8.39 -14.21
CA PRO A 88 9.07 7.10 -14.86
C PRO A 88 9.76 6.05 -13.98
N LEU A 89 10.77 6.45 -13.19
CA LEU A 89 11.50 5.53 -12.31
C LEU A 89 10.68 5.15 -11.07
N ILE A 90 9.84 6.06 -10.56
CA ILE A 90 8.90 5.78 -9.47
C ILE A 90 7.84 4.80 -9.96
N THR A 91 7.24 5.06 -11.12
CA THR A 91 6.24 4.18 -11.76
C THR A 91 6.81 2.78 -11.98
N ALA A 92 7.96 2.66 -12.63
CA ALA A 92 8.62 1.36 -12.86
C ALA A 92 8.94 0.64 -11.54
N SER A 93 9.43 1.37 -10.53
CA SER A 93 9.76 0.80 -9.23
C SER A 93 8.53 0.27 -8.50
N ILE A 94 7.46 1.06 -8.40
CA ILE A 94 6.22 0.65 -7.73
C ILE A 94 5.60 -0.55 -8.46
N LEU A 95 5.42 -0.46 -9.78
CA LEU A 95 4.68 -1.45 -10.55
C LEU A 95 5.43 -2.77 -10.71
N SER A 96 6.77 -2.77 -10.83
CA SER A 96 7.54 -4.01 -10.96
C SER A 96 7.25 -5.02 -9.85
N LYS A 97 7.10 -4.54 -8.60
CA LYS A 97 6.74 -5.36 -7.45
C LYS A 97 5.28 -5.82 -7.49
N LYS A 98 4.36 -4.96 -7.93
CA LYS A 98 2.91 -5.26 -7.96
C LYS A 98 2.55 -6.22 -9.09
N LEU A 99 3.18 -6.07 -10.25
CA LEU A 99 3.03 -6.99 -11.39
C LEU A 99 3.62 -8.37 -11.06
N ALA A 100 4.78 -8.42 -10.41
CA ALA A 100 5.38 -9.69 -9.98
C ALA A 100 4.55 -10.43 -8.91
N ALA A 101 3.68 -9.73 -8.18
CA ALA A 101 2.79 -10.33 -7.19
C ALA A 101 1.54 -11.01 -7.79
N GLY A 102 1.29 -10.88 -9.10
CA GLY A 102 0.19 -11.55 -9.80
C GLY A 102 -1.20 -11.07 -9.38
N LEU A 103 -1.36 -9.77 -9.14
CA LEU A 103 -2.64 -9.16 -8.74
C LEU A 103 -3.66 -9.21 -9.89
N GLY A 104 -4.94 -9.40 -9.57
CA GLY A 104 -6.03 -9.26 -10.53
C GLY A 104 -6.41 -7.80 -10.79
N SER A 105 -6.33 -6.97 -9.77
CA SER A 105 -6.53 -5.51 -9.85
C SER A 105 -5.67 -4.79 -8.82
N LEU A 106 -5.46 -3.49 -9.04
CA LEU A 106 -4.62 -2.64 -8.20
C LEU A 106 -5.24 -1.24 -8.01
N VAL A 107 -5.41 -0.82 -6.76
CA VAL A 107 -5.78 0.56 -6.43
C VAL A 107 -4.60 1.26 -5.78
N LEU A 108 -4.23 2.43 -6.31
CA LEU A 108 -3.09 3.21 -5.85
C LEU A 108 -3.56 4.43 -5.04
N ASP A 109 -2.97 4.62 -3.86
CA ASP A 109 -3.17 5.80 -3.03
C ASP A 109 -2.02 6.79 -3.25
N VAL A 110 -2.22 7.75 -4.15
CA VAL A 110 -1.22 8.75 -4.52
C VAL A 110 -1.36 9.97 -3.60
N LYS A 111 -0.34 10.20 -2.77
CA LYS A 111 -0.36 11.28 -1.79
C LYS A 111 -0.05 12.64 -2.41
N LEU A 112 -0.78 13.66 -1.96
CA LEU A 112 -0.61 15.06 -2.33
C LEU A 112 -0.47 15.93 -1.07
N GLY A 113 0.53 16.81 -1.03
CA GLY A 113 0.70 17.81 0.03
C GLY A 113 2.11 17.87 0.61
N ASN A 114 2.30 18.69 1.64
CA ASN A 114 3.63 18.96 2.24
C ASN A 114 4.28 17.75 2.95
N GLY A 115 3.52 16.70 3.26
CA GLY A 115 4.03 15.43 3.78
C GLY A 115 4.08 14.33 2.73
N ALA A 116 3.73 14.64 1.48
CA ALA A 116 3.76 13.68 0.38
C ALA A 116 5.06 13.79 -0.43
N PHE A 117 5.32 12.76 -1.21
CA PHE A 117 6.37 12.81 -2.23
C PHE A 117 6.06 13.86 -3.33
N MET A 118 4.76 14.09 -3.60
CA MET A 118 4.30 15.06 -4.58
C MET A 118 3.58 16.21 -3.87
N GLU A 119 4.26 17.35 -3.71
CA GLU A 119 3.65 18.54 -3.07
C GLU A 119 2.61 19.22 -3.98
N LYS A 120 2.85 19.23 -5.29
CA LYS A 120 2.01 19.93 -6.26
C LYS A 120 0.99 18.99 -6.86
N SER A 121 -0.26 19.45 -6.93
CA SER A 121 -1.38 18.68 -7.50
C SER A 121 -1.08 18.15 -8.90
N ARG A 122 -0.46 18.97 -9.76
CA ARG A 122 -0.08 18.57 -11.12
C ARG A 122 0.87 17.35 -11.14
N ASP A 123 1.81 17.28 -10.20
CA ASP A 123 2.85 16.24 -10.16
C ASP A 123 2.25 14.94 -9.58
N ALA A 124 1.36 15.05 -8.59
CA ALA A 124 0.59 13.93 -8.06
C ALA A 124 -0.34 13.32 -9.12
N VAL A 125 -1.07 14.15 -9.88
CA VAL A 125 -1.92 13.68 -10.99
C VAL A 125 -1.08 13.06 -12.10
N ALA A 126 0.06 13.64 -12.45
CA ALA A 126 0.97 13.07 -13.44
C ALA A 126 1.51 11.69 -13.01
N LEU A 127 1.85 11.52 -11.72
CA LEU A 127 2.25 10.22 -11.19
C LEU A 127 1.10 9.21 -11.20
N ALA A 128 -0.10 9.62 -10.78
CA ALA A 128 -1.29 8.76 -10.79
C ALA A 128 -1.59 8.25 -12.20
N ASN A 129 -1.61 9.16 -13.19
CA ASN A 129 -1.83 8.80 -14.59
C ASN A 129 -0.74 7.85 -15.10
N SER A 130 0.54 8.17 -14.84
CA SER A 130 1.66 7.30 -15.26
C SER A 130 1.55 5.89 -14.67
N LEU A 131 1.20 5.76 -13.39
CA LEU A 131 1.03 4.45 -12.75
C LEU A 131 -0.14 3.68 -13.36
N VAL A 132 -1.28 4.33 -13.56
CA VAL A 132 -2.50 3.72 -14.11
C VAL A 132 -2.28 3.30 -15.57
N GLU A 133 -1.71 4.16 -16.39
CA GLU A 133 -1.44 3.88 -17.81
C GLU A 133 -0.48 2.70 -17.98
N VAL A 134 0.63 2.68 -17.23
CA VAL A 134 1.63 1.61 -17.34
C VAL A 134 1.09 0.29 -16.77
N ALA A 135 0.34 0.32 -15.66
CA ALA A 135 -0.25 -0.89 -15.09
C ALA A 135 -1.27 -1.52 -16.06
N ASN A 136 -2.21 -0.71 -16.58
CA ASN A 136 -3.20 -1.18 -17.54
C ASN A 136 -2.55 -1.65 -18.85
N GLY A 137 -1.53 -0.94 -19.34
CA GLY A 137 -0.74 -1.36 -20.50
C GLY A 137 0.02 -2.67 -20.31
N ALA A 138 0.35 -3.02 -19.06
CA ALA A 138 0.94 -4.29 -18.67
C ALA A 138 -0.10 -5.40 -18.37
N GLY A 139 -1.39 -5.13 -18.56
CA GLY A 139 -2.49 -6.08 -18.35
C GLY A 139 -2.99 -6.18 -16.90
N LEU A 140 -2.55 -5.28 -16.01
CA LEU A 140 -3.06 -5.18 -14.65
C LEU A 140 -4.10 -4.06 -14.55
N SER A 141 -5.37 -4.43 -14.32
CA SER A 141 -6.43 -3.44 -14.12
C SER A 141 -6.09 -2.55 -12.92
N ALA A 142 -5.93 -1.26 -13.16
CA ALA A 142 -5.51 -0.32 -12.13
C ALA A 142 -6.30 0.98 -12.11
N SER A 143 -6.57 1.47 -10.90
CA SER A 143 -7.09 2.82 -10.63
C SER A 143 -6.22 3.52 -9.58
N ALA A 144 -6.38 4.84 -9.45
CA ALA A 144 -5.65 5.63 -8.48
C ALA A 144 -6.54 6.71 -7.86
N LEU A 145 -6.40 6.91 -6.56
CA LEU A 145 -7.01 8.02 -5.82
C LEU A 145 -5.90 8.96 -5.39
N VAL A 146 -6.10 10.26 -5.62
CA VAL A 146 -5.21 11.31 -5.08
C VAL A 146 -5.74 11.75 -3.72
N THR A 147 -4.97 11.54 -2.66
CA THR A 147 -5.42 11.84 -1.28
C THR A 147 -4.46 12.78 -0.56
N GLY A 148 -5.02 13.65 0.29
CA GLY A 148 -4.27 14.70 0.98
C GLY A 148 -3.39 14.20 2.12
N MET A 149 -2.18 14.73 2.21
CA MET A 149 -1.17 14.44 3.23
C MET A 149 -0.52 15.72 3.79
N ASN A 150 -1.32 16.78 3.95
CA ASN A 150 -0.88 18.03 4.59
C ASN A 150 -0.80 17.95 6.12
N GLU A 151 -1.34 16.87 6.69
CA GLU A 151 -1.34 16.55 8.11
C GLU A 151 -1.45 15.01 8.25
N PRO A 152 -1.06 14.42 9.40
CA PRO A 152 -1.23 12.99 9.65
C PRO A 152 -2.68 12.55 9.39
N LEU A 153 -2.85 11.38 8.76
CA LEU A 153 -4.18 10.88 8.40
C LEU A 153 -4.92 10.28 9.60
N ALA A 154 -4.18 9.80 10.59
CA ALA A 154 -4.69 9.23 11.84
C ALA A 154 -4.25 10.09 13.03
N SER A 155 -4.99 9.99 14.13
CA SER A 155 -4.62 10.58 15.43
C SER A 155 -3.41 9.91 16.10
N ALA A 156 -2.83 8.89 15.47
CA ALA A 156 -1.63 8.19 15.92
C ALA A 156 -0.57 8.19 14.81
N ALA A 157 0.69 8.43 15.19
CA ALA A 157 1.84 8.32 14.30
C ALA A 157 2.95 7.52 14.99
N GLY A 158 3.27 6.34 14.45
CA GLY A 158 4.24 5.41 15.04
C GLY A 158 3.94 3.96 14.67
N ASN A 159 4.53 3.01 15.39
CA ASN A 159 4.36 1.58 15.11
C ASN A 159 3.18 1.00 15.89
N ALA A 160 3.40 0.63 17.16
CA ALA A 160 2.38 0.01 18.00
C ALA A 160 1.12 0.88 18.21
N VAL A 161 1.30 2.21 18.29
CA VAL A 161 0.18 3.15 18.46
C VAL A 161 -0.75 3.18 17.25
N GLU A 162 -0.21 2.99 16.04
CA GLU A 162 -1.03 2.90 14.83
C GLU A 162 -1.72 1.53 14.69
N VAL A 163 -1.10 0.45 15.19
CA VAL A 163 -1.76 -0.85 15.31
C VAL A 163 -2.96 -0.75 16.24
N LYS A 164 -2.80 -0.11 17.40
CA LYS A 164 -3.91 0.13 18.33
C LYS A 164 -5.02 0.97 17.69
N ASN A 165 -4.67 2.05 16.99
CA ASN A 165 -5.63 2.88 16.26
C ASN A 165 -6.40 2.04 15.20
N ALA A 166 -5.73 1.14 14.48
CA ALA A 166 -6.39 0.25 13.53
C ALA A 166 -7.38 -0.72 14.20
N VAL A 167 -7.04 -1.26 15.38
CA VAL A 167 -7.96 -2.11 16.16
C VAL A 167 -9.17 -1.30 16.67
N ASP A 168 -8.95 -0.11 17.20
CA ASP A 168 -10.03 0.78 17.65
C ASP A 168 -10.95 1.16 16.47
N PHE A 169 -10.38 1.37 15.28
CA PHE A 169 -11.12 1.62 14.04
C PHE A 169 -12.02 0.44 13.67
N LEU A 170 -11.45 -0.76 13.59
CA LEU A 170 -12.17 -1.97 13.16
C LEU A 170 -13.24 -2.41 14.16
N THR A 171 -13.00 -2.21 15.46
CA THR A 171 -13.97 -2.52 16.52
C THR A 171 -15.04 -1.45 16.72
N GLY A 172 -14.97 -0.34 15.97
CA GLY A 172 -15.94 0.77 16.08
C GLY A 172 -15.78 1.61 17.36
N ARG A 173 -14.68 1.44 18.09
CA ARG A 173 -14.43 2.14 19.35
C ARG A 173 -14.04 3.61 19.11
N TYR A 174 -13.25 3.86 18.07
CA TYR A 174 -12.88 5.20 17.62
C TYR A 174 -12.45 5.15 16.14
N ARG A 175 -12.91 6.11 15.33
CA ARG A 175 -12.52 6.26 13.93
C ARG A 175 -12.20 7.71 13.62
N ASP A 176 -10.95 7.97 13.22
CA ASP A 176 -10.58 9.24 12.63
C ASP A 176 -11.36 9.44 11.33
N LYS A 177 -12.18 10.50 11.23
CA LYS A 177 -13.08 10.71 10.08
C LYS A 177 -12.34 10.72 8.74
N ARG A 178 -11.20 11.43 8.66
CA ARG A 178 -10.38 11.49 7.44
C ARG A 178 -9.77 10.14 7.06
N LEU A 179 -9.34 9.38 8.07
CA LEU A 179 -8.85 8.01 7.87
C LEU A 179 -9.94 7.08 7.37
N GLU A 180 -11.15 7.20 7.93
CA GLU A 180 -12.32 6.45 7.51
C GLU A 180 -12.69 6.75 6.06
N ASP A 181 -12.78 8.03 5.70
CA ASP A 181 -13.12 8.45 4.32
C ASP A 181 -12.14 7.89 3.29
N VAL A 182 -10.84 8.01 3.54
CA VAL A 182 -9.80 7.48 2.64
C VAL A 182 -9.84 5.96 2.60
N THR A 183 -9.99 5.29 3.75
CA THR A 183 -10.00 3.83 3.82
C THR A 183 -11.21 3.24 3.09
N LEU A 184 -12.40 3.83 3.28
CA LEU A 184 -13.63 3.37 2.62
C LEU A 184 -13.66 3.71 1.13
N ALA A 185 -13.13 4.86 0.71
CA ALA A 185 -13.00 5.19 -0.71
C ALA A 185 -12.08 4.19 -1.45
N LEU A 186 -10.93 3.87 -0.85
CA LEU A 186 -10.03 2.85 -1.40
C LEU A 186 -10.67 1.46 -1.41
N ALA A 187 -11.41 1.09 -0.35
CA ALA A 187 -12.11 -0.18 -0.29
C ALA A 187 -13.18 -0.29 -1.41
N ALA A 188 -13.97 0.77 -1.62
CA ALA A 188 -14.98 0.79 -2.67
C ALA A 188 -14.37 0.58 -4.06
N GLU A 189 -13.27 1.28 -4.38
CA GLU A 189 -12.53 1.13 -5.63
C GLU A 189 -11.96 -0.28 -5.80
N MET A 190 -11.43 -0.88 -4.73
CA MET A 190 -10.93 -2.26 -4.76
C MET A 190 -12.05 -3.26 -5.03
N LEU A 191 -13.20 -3.10 -4.40
CA LEU A 191 -14.35 -3.99 -4.59
C LEU A 191 -14.95 -3.88 -5.99
N GLN A 192 -15.08 -2.66 -6.51
CA GLN A 192 -15.53 -2.42 -7.87
C GLN A 192 -14.57 -3.04 -8.89
N SER A 193 -13.25 -2.82 -8.71
CA SER A 193 -12.23 -3.39 -9.58
C SER A 193 -12.13 -4.91 -9.49
N ALA A 194 -12.56 -5.51 -8.38
CA ALA A 194 -12.66 -6.95 -8.20
C ALA A 194 -13.99 -7.55 -8.71
N GLY A 195 -14.93 -6.72 -9.18
CA GLY A 195 -16.25 -7.16 -9.65
C GLY A 195 -17.15 -7.71 -8.53
N LEU A 196 -16.96 -7.23 -7.28
CA LEU A 196 -17.74 -7.66 -6.11
C LEU A 196 -18.92 -6.73 -5.80
N VAL A 197 -18.98 -5.57 -6.45
CA VAL A 197 -20.07 -4.58 -6.38
C VAL A 197 -20.29 -3.91 -7.72
#